data_AF-A0A349HKH0-F1
#
_entry.id   AF-A0A349HKH0-F1
#
_cell.length_a   1.000
_cell.length_b   1.000
_cell.length_c   1.000
_cell.angle_alpha   90.00
_cell.angle_beta   90.00
_cell.angle_gamma   90.00
#
_symmetry.space_group_name_H-M   'P 1'
#
loop_
_entity.id
_entity.type
_entity.pdbx_description
1 polymer ?
#
loop_
_entity_poly.entity_id
_entity_poly.type
_entity_poly.pdbx_seq_one_letter_code
_entity_poly.pdbx_strand_id
1 'polypeptide(L)' 'MEVGWYLRFARTEEITALVDKGTEDQLHHQLEILPEWTIEIFAEEDHIRAVFRSKEPRGKK' A
#
# COMPACT_ATOMS: atom_id res chain seq x y z
N MET A 1 9.87 -5.39 8.07
CA MET A 1 9.49 -3.95 8.03
C MET A 1 8.05 -3.88 7.57
N GLU A 2 7.18 -3.15 8.28
CA GLU A 2 5.75 -3.07 7.96
C GLU A 2 5.48 -2.10 6.80
N VAL A 3 4.51 -2.44 5.94
CA VAL A 3 4.10 -1.63 4.76
C VAL A 3 3.73 -0.20 5.11
N GLY A 4 3.17 0.03 6.31
CA GLY A 4 2.79 1.37 6.79
C GLY A 4 3.95 2.37 6.88
N TRP A 5 5.17 1.91 7.17
CA TRP A 5 6.35 2.77 7.18
C TRP A 5 6.71 3.26 5.78
N TYR A 6 6.60 2.39 4.77
CA TYR A 6 6.82 2.78 3.39
C TYR A 6 5.81 3.81 2.93
N LEU A 7 4.52 3.63 3.24
CA LEU A 7 3.47 4.60 2.89
C LEU A 7 3.68 5.97 3.54
N ARG A 8 4.18 6.02 4.78
CA ARG A 8 4.45 7.30 5.46
C ARG A 8 5.61 8.08 4.84
N PHE A 9 6.71 7.39 4.51
CA PHE A 9 7.96 8.06 4.12
C PHE A 9 8.26 8.01 2.62
N ALA A 10 7.47 7.28 1.85
CA ALA A 10 7.62 7.23 0.41
C ALA A 10 7.47 8.61 -0.21
N ARG A 11 8.47 8.95 -1.03
CA ARG A 11 8.45 10.06 -1.97
C ARG A 11 8.05 9.61 -3.38
N THR A 12 7.51 8.40 -3.48
CA THR A 12 6.94 7.84 -4.71
C THR A 12 5.43 7.91 -4.62
N GLU A 13 4.79 7.99 -5.77
CA GLU A 13 3.32 8.03 -5.89
C GLU A 13 2.71 6.62 -5.84
N GLU A 14 3.53 5.58 -6.07
CA GLU A 14 3.11 4.18 -6.06
C GLU A 14 4.05 3.34 -5.19
N ILE A 15 3.47 2.39 -4.46
CA ILE A 15 4.20 1.35 -3.71
C ILE A 15 3.52 0.02 -4.00
N THR A 16 4.29 -0.98 -4.42
CA THR A 16 3.79 -2.35 -4.58
C THR A 16 4.32 -3.23 -3.44
N ALA A 17 3.41 -3.92 -2.76
CA ALA A 17 3.73 -4.89 -1.72
C ALA A 17 3.24 -6.28 -2.16
N LEU A 18 4.11 -7.28 -2.04
CA LEU A 18 3.77 -8.69 -2.20
C LEU A 18 3.68 -9.28 -0.80
N VAL A 19 2.51 -9.78 -0.41
CA VAL A 19 2.26 -10.27 0.95
C VAL A 19 1.45 -11.56 0.90
N ASP A 20 1.50 -12.34 1.98
CA ASP A 20 0.75 -13.58 2.11
C ASP A 20 -0.76 -13.37 1.99
N LYS A 21 -1.45 -14.39 1.50
CA LYS A 21 -2.93 -14.42 1.46
C LYS A 21 -3.51 -14.32 2.87
N GLY A 22 -4.60 -13.58 3.04
CA GLY A 22 -5.25 -13.33 4.32
C GLY A 22 -4.74 -12.08 5.04
N THR A 23 -3.81 -11.32 4.45
CA THR A 23 -3.32 -10.05 5.01
C THR A 23 -4.10 -8.83 4.48
N GLU A 24 -5.10 -9.04 3.62
CA GLU A 24 -5.94 -7.97 3.05
C GLU A 24 -6.52 -7.03 4.11
N ASP A 25 -7.04 -7.57 5.21
CA ASP A 25 -7.66 -6.78 6.28
C ASP A 25 -6.63 -5.84 6.95
N GLN A 26 -5.40 -6.33 7.16
CA GLN A 26 -4.31 -5.51 7.69
C GLN A 26 -3.91 -4.40 6.72
N LEU A 27 -3.92 -4.69 5.42
CA LEU A 27 -3.63 -3.69 4.38
C LEU A 27 -4.72 -2.61 4.34
N HIS A 28 -5.99 -3.00 4.46
CA HIS A 28 -7.11 -2.05 4.53
C HIS A 28 -7.05 -1.19 5.79
N HIS A 29 -6.67 -1.75 6.94
CA HIS A 29 -6.47 -0.99 8.17
C HIS A 29 -5.41 0.11 8.01
N GLN A 30 -4.38 -0.09 7.16
CA GLN A 30 -3.41 0.96 6.87
C GLN A 30 -4.05 2.20 6.23
N LEU A 31 -5.12 2.02 5.44
CA LEU A 31 -5.83 3.14 4.80
C LEU A 31 -6.66 3.95 5.80
N GLU A 32 -7.08 3.36 6.92
CA GLU A 32 -7.72 4.12 8.01
C GLU A 32 -6.72 5.07 8.68
N ILE A 33 -5.45 4.65 8.76
CA ILE A 33 -4.36 5.43 9.35
C ILE A 33 -3.80 6.44 8.35
N LEU A 34 -3.77 6.08 7.06
CA LEU A 34 -3.15 6.84 5.97
C LEU A 34 -4.17 7.05 4.84
N PRO A 35 -5.21 7.89 5.07
CA PRO A 35 -6.31 8.07 4.13
C PRO A 35 -5.89 8.77 2.83
N GLU A 36 -4.68 9.32 2.76
CA GLU A 36 -4.12 9.90 1.54
C GLU A 36 -3.67 8.86 0.51
N TRP A 37 -3.74 7.56 0.84
CA TRP A 37 -3.47 6.46 -0.07
C TRP A 37 -4.76 5.76 -0.50
N THR A 38 -4.70 5.09 -1.65
CA THR A 38 -5.67 4.09 -2.12
C THR A 38 -4.95 2.77 -2.31
N ILE A 39 -5.68 1.66 -2.28
CA ILE A 39 -5.13 0.32 -2.51
C ILE A 39 -5.91 -0.40 -3.60
N GLU A 40 -5.18 -1.13 -4.44
CA GLU A 40 -5.71 -2.13 -5.35
C GLU A 40 -5.06 -3.47 -5.01
N ILE A 41 -5.87 -4.49 -4.74
CA ILE A 41 -5.40 -5.83 -4.38
C ILE A 41 -5.66 -6.77 -5.55
N PHE A 42 -4.60 -7.46 -5.97
CA PHE A 42 -4.64 -8.49 -6.99
C PHE A 42 -4.31 -9.83 -6.32
N ALA A 43 -5.22 -10.79 -6.45
CA ALA A 43 -4.99 -12.15 -5.96
C ALA A 43 -4.11 -12.90 -6.97
N GLU A 44 -2.96 -13.38 -6.52
CA GLU A 44 -2.05 -14.20 -7.31
C GLU A 44 -2.07 -15.66 -6.80
N GLU A 45 -1.44 -16.58 -7.52
CA GLU A 45 -1.46 -18.01 -7.16
C GLU A 45 -0.83 -18.30 -5.80
N ASP A 46 0.23 -17.57 -5.43
CA ASP A 46 1.01 -17.82 -4.20
C ASP A 46 0.80 -16.72 -3.13
N HIS A 47 0.57 -15.48 -3.56
CA HIS A 47 0.52 -14.31 -2.70
C HIS A 47 -0.61 -13.36 -3.12
N ILE A 48 -0.75 -12.24 -2.44
CA ILE A 48 -1.50 -11.08 -2.93
C ILE A 48 -0.52 -9.97 -3.30
N ARG A 49 -0.82 -9.30 -4.41
CA ARG A 49 -0.13 -8.10 -4.84
C ARG A 49 -0.99 -6.89 -4.50
N ALA A 50 -0.52 -6.08 -3.57
CA ALA A 50 -1.16 -4.85 -3.15
C ALA A 50 -0.44 -3.64 -3.76
N VAL A 51 -1.17 -2.85 -4.55
CA VAL A 51 -0.67 -1.62 -5.17
C VAL A 51 -1.28 -0.44 -4.44
N PHE A 52 -0.45 0.27 -3.68
CA PHE A 52 -0.81 1.51 -3.03
C PHE A 52 -0.50 2.70 -3.92
N ARG A 53 -1.47 3.61 -4.08
CA ARG A 53 -1.32 4.85 -4.84
C ARG A 53 -1.64 6.06 -3.99
N SER A 54 -0.79 7.07 -4.04
CA SER A 54 -1.02 8.33 -3.36
C SER A 54 -2.09 9.11 -4.10
N LYS A 55 -3.10 9.62 -3.39
CA LYS A 55 -4.15 10.49 -3.94
C LYS A 55 -3.59 11.84 -4.37
N GLU A 56 -2.52 12.27 -3.70
CA GLU A 56 -1.83 13.53 -3.96
C GLU A 56 -0.41 13.27 -4.48
N PRO A 57 0.12 14.12 -5.36
CA PRO A 57 1.46 13.95 -5.90
C PRO A 57 2.52 14.03 -4.78
N ARG A 58 3.22 12.93 -4.58
CA ARG A 58 4.35 12.82 -3.63
C ARG A 58 5.63 12.88 -4.43
N GLY A 59 6.36 14.00 -4.35
CA GLY A 59 7.65 14.13 -5.03
C GLY A 59 7.99 15.49 -5.63
N LYS A 60 7.22 16.55 -5.39
CA LYS A 60 7.68 17.90 -5.76
C LYS A 60 8.64 18.44 -4.69
N LYS A 61 9.93 18.48 -5.05
CA LYS A 61 10.87 19.42 -4.46
C LYS A 61 11.02 20.60 -5.41
#